data_AF-A0A9X4F7D4-F1
#
_entry.id   AF-A0A9X4F7D4-F1
#
_cell.length_a   1.000
_cell.length_b   1.000
_cell.length_c   1.000
_cell.angle_alpha   90.00
_cell.angle_beta   90.00
_cell.angle_gamma   90.00
#
_symmetry.space_group_name_H-M   'P 1'
#
loop_
_entity.id
_entity.type
_entity.pdbx_description
1 polymer ?
#
loop_
_entity_poly.entity_id
_entity_poly.type
_entity_poly.pdbx_seq_one_letter_code
_entity_poly.pdbx_strand_id
1 'polypeptide(L)'
;MFFYRVFISLIIAMGLSACSLLEVKLDGPTPLTKQELNTRILTREYAQQFFSLVEQSADDIAATYDSNDQVNQSYVLLWKINAEEGMQRSAYQVSPMAALIDSWVFTYQMEQFFQSQAGDSLFKTEHAQNLSIQLKNSIDELAKSLLKGDAYRQSQAFVTQFSQAHPFTDLTFPRTPAYRAWLVANNIDADEVVTTLGSMPEALGDISDRVSLASDQTFKLMSWKAKLLALNSNASVEELTITLDSLRKSSDAFQNFIENNPDYMRNLAEQMAIELQPLVNDIDTKTDEKLAQLSVQRQALDDMVARERIELINMVERERKALAVIVSDEREKFAQDLEVISQDILTLAMDKLIELIKSTIVYFVLFIIAIFFAPLGLGYHFGKRSARGKASQ
;
A
#
# COMPACT_ATOMS: atom_id res chain seq x y z
N MET A 1 45.62 55.44 15.92
CA MET A 1 45.80 54.57 14.72
C MET A 1 46.02 53.09 15.06
N PHE A 2 46.56 52.74 16.24
CA PHE A 2 46.79 51.33 16.65
C PHE A 2 45.50 50.59 17.06
N PHE A 3 44.60 51.24 17.82
CA PHE A 3 43.34 50.66 18.27
C PHE A 3 42.37 50.29 17.13
N TYR A 4 42.35 51.06 16.04
CA TYR A 4 41.49 50.79 14.89
C TYR A 4 41.93 49.55 14.10
N ARG A 5 43.25 49.30 14.04
CA ARG A 5 43.80 48.10 13.39
C ARG A 5 43.53 46.83 14.20
N VAL A 6 43.61 46.91 15.52
CA VAL A 6 43.28 45.76 16.40
C VAL A 6 41.80 45.42 16.33
N PHE A 7 40.92 46.43 16.27
CA PHE A 7 39.47 46.22 16.19
C PHE A 7 39.04 45.56 14.87
N ILE A 8 39.64 45.97 13.75
CA ILE A 8 39.40 45.34 12.44
C ILE A 8 39.90 43.89 12.42
N SER A 9 41.09 43.62 12.98
CA SER A 9 41.60 42.25 13.07
C SER A 9 40.73 41.35 13.94
N LEU A 10 40.11 41.88 15.00
CA LEU A 10 39.22 41.13 15.89
C LEU A 10 37.90 40.76 15.20
N ILE A 11 37.33 41.67 14.40
CA ILE A 11 36.10 41.45 13.63
C ILE A 11 36.34 40.43 12.50
N ILE A 12 37.49 40.48 11.83
CA ILE A 12 37.86 39.51 10.79
C ILE A 12 38.08 38.11 11.40
N ALA A 13 38.69 38.02 12.58
CA ALA A 13 38.87 36.75 13.29
C ALA A 13 37.54 36.14 13.79
N MET A 14 36.59 36.97 14.21
CA MET A 14 35.24 36.51 14.58
C MET A 14 34.41 36.04 13.35
N GLY A 15 34.57 36.69 12.19
CA GLY A 15 33.92 36.26 10.94
C GLY A 15 34.42 34.91 10.42
N LEU A 16 35.70 34.61 10.60
CA LEU A 16 36.30 33.33 10.18
C LEU A 16 35.89 32.14 11.05
N SER A 17 35.40 32.40 12.27
CA SER A 17 34.91 31.36 13.20
C SER A 17 33.45 30.97 12.92
N ALA A 18 32.72 31.78 12.14
CA ALA A 18 31.33 31.52 11.77
C ALA A 18 31.16 30.58 10.56
N CYS A 19 32.25 30.26 9.85
CA CYS A 19 32.21 29.37 8.68
C CYS A 19 32.44 27.88 9.01
N SER A 20 32.70 27.51 10.28
CA SER A 20 33.03 26.12 10.63
C SER A 20 31.85 25.27 11.11
N LEU A 21 30.63 25.82 11.21
CA LEU A 21 29.48 25.09 11.73
C LEU A 21 28.19 25.39 10.97
N LEU A 22 28.31 25.44 9.64
CA LEU A 22 27.18 25.17 8.77
C LEU A 22 27.40 23.78 8.17
N GLU A 23 27.24 22.76 9.00
CA GLU A 23 26.97 21.40 8.52
C GLU A 23 25.55 21.43 7.98
N VAL A 24 25.40 21.96 6.77
CA VAL A 24 24.21 21.75 5.97
C VAL A 24 24.14 20.24 5.80
N LYS A 25 23.22 19.59 6.52
CA LYS A 25 22.71 18.30 6.12
C LYS A 25 22.03 18.51 4.78
N LEU A 26 22.84 18.55 3.73
CA LEU A 26 22.38 18.20 2.41
C LEU A 26 21.94 16.75 2.60
N ASP A 27 20.64 16.50 2.56
CA ASP A 27 20.08 15.17 2.41
C ASP A 27 20.58 14.64 1.06
N GLY A 28 21.85 14.26 1.01
CA GLY A 28 22.44 13.53 -0.09
C GLY A 28 21.76 12.17 -0.15
N PRO A 29 21.63 11.58 -1.35
CA PRO A 29 20.95 10.31 -1.49
C PRO A 29 21.60 9.27 -0.57
N THR A 30 20.80 8.74 0.36
CA THR A 30 21.25 7.75 1.33
C THR A 30 21.70 6.48 0.59
N PRO A 31 22.85 5.90 0.95
CA PRO A 31 23.28 4.63 0.39
C PRO A 31 22.19 3.56 0.58
N LEU A 32 22.12 2.62 -0.36
CA LEU A 32 21.19 1.51 -0.21
C LEU A 32 21.51 0.68 1.03
N THR A 33 20.47 0.19 1.69
CA THR A 33 20.65 -0.82 2.72
C THR A 33 21.18 -2.12 2.10
N LYS A 34 21.86 -2.93 2.91
CA LYS A 34 22.33 -4.27 2.47
C LYS A 34 21.18 -5.13 1.91
N GLN A 35 19.97 -4.99 2.47
CA GLN A 35 18.80 -5.71 2.00
C GLN A 35 18.36 -5.24 0.62
N GLU A 36 18.30 -3.93 0.37
CA GLU A 36 17.93 -3.36 -0.92
C GLU A 36 18.95 -3.71 -2.01
N LEU A 37 20.24 -3.62 -1.68
CA LEU A 37 21.31 -4.01 -2.59
C LEU A 37 21.22 -5.51 -2.95
N ASN A 38 21.07 -6.38 -1.96
CA ASN A 38 20.89 -7.81 -2.19
C ASN A 38 19.62 -8.11 -3.01
N THR A 39 18.53 -7.41 -2.72
CA THR A 39 17.27 -7.54 -3.47
C THR A 39 17.48 -7.19 -4.93
N ARG A 40 18.17 -6.08 -5.20
CA ARG A 40 18.49 -5.65 -6.56
C ARG A 40 19.35 -6.67 -7.30
N ILE A 41 20.47 -7.09 -6.71
CA ILE A 41 21.41 -8.02 -7.34
C ILE A 41 20.73 -9.36 -7.62
N LEU A 42 20.11 -9.97 -6.61
CA LEU A 42 19.55 -11.32 -6.72
C LEU A 42 18.30 -11.36 -7.61
N THR A 43 17.49 -10.29 -7.64
CA THR A 43 16.34 -10.21 -8.57
C THR A 43 16.81 -10.11 -10.02
N ARG A 44 17.91 -9.39 -10.28
CA ARG A 44 18.49 -9.30 -11.64
C ARG A 44 19.16 -10.59 -12.08
N GLU A 45 19.86 -11.26 -11.18
CA GLU A 45 20.42 -12.59 -11.44
C GLU A 45 19.31 -13.59 -11.77
N TYR A 46 18.21 -13.58 -11.00
CA TYR A 46 17.03 -14.38 -11.31
C TYR A 46 16.47 -14.05 -12.70
N ALA A 47 16.39 -12.78 -13.09
CA ALA A 47 15.92 -12.40 -14.42
C ALA A 47 16.82 -12.96 -15.54
N GLN A 48 18.14 -12.94 -15.37
CA GLN A 48 19.06 -13.55 -16.35
C GLN A 48 18.85 -15.08 -16.46
N GLN A 49 18.66 -15.76 -15.33
CA GLN A 49 18.34 -17.19 -15.32
C GLN A 49 16.99 -17.46 -15.97
N PHE A 50 15.98 -16.63 -15.69
CA PHE A 50 14.67 -16.69 -16.32
C PHE A 50 14.79 -16.59 -17.85
N PHE A 51 15.51 -15.59 -18.37
CA PHE A 51 15.70 -15.42 -19.82
C PHE A 51 16.33 -16.67 -20.44
N SER A 52 17.40 -17.18 -19.83
CA SER A 52 18.13 -18.35 -20.34
C SER A 52 17.25 -19.60 -20.39
N LEU A 53 16.46 -19.83 -19.34
CA LEU A 53 15.59 -21.00 -19.26
C LEU A 53 14.39 -20.90 -20.20
N VAL A 54 13.79 -19.70 -20.35
CA VAL A 54 12.71 -19.47 -21.32
C VAL A 54 13.23 -19.61 -22.76
N GLU A 55 14.40 -19.04 -23.07
CA GLU A 55 15.03 -19.17 -24.39
C GLU A 55 15.26 -20.64 -24.73
N GLN A 56 15.89 -21.40 -23.82
CA GLN A 56 16.16 -22.82 -24.00
C GLN A 56 14.87 -23.63 -24.17
N SER A 57 13.89 -23.44 -23.28
CA SER A 57 12.66 -24.21 -23.34
C SER A 57 11.82 -23.87 -24.57
N ALA A 58 11.79 -22.61 -25.00
CA ALA A 58 11.15 -22.23 -26.24
C ALA A 58 11.83 -22.88 -27.44
N ASP A 59 13.16 -22.93 -27.49
CA ASP A 59 13.88 -23.58 -28.58
C ASP A 59 13.67 -25.10 -28.60
N ASP A 60 13.62 -25.75 -27.43
CA ASP A 60 13.27 -27.16 -27.30
C ASP A 60 11.85 -27.45 -27.80
N ILE A 61 10.87 -26.60 -27.45
CA ILE A 61 9.50 -26.70 -27.96
C ILE A 61 9.46 -26.48 -29.47
N ALA A 62 10.16 -25.46 -30.00
CA ALA A 62 10.22 -25.17 -31.43
C ALA A 62 10.74 -26.36 -32.24
N ALA A 63 11.70 -27.11 -31.69
CA ALA A 63 12.26 -28.31 -32.32
C ALA A 63 11.26 -29.49 -32.43
N THR A 64 10.15 -29.46 -31.69
CA THR A 64 9.08 -30.48 -31.79
C THR A 64 8.07 -30.23 -32.92
N TYR A 65 8.15 -29.05 -33.56
CA TYR A 65 7.31 -28.68 -34.70
C TYR A 65 8.08 -28.77 -36.01
N ASP A 66 7.35 -29.00 -37.10
CA ASP A 66 7.93 -28.90 -38.45
C ASP A 66 8.40 -27.46 -38.68
N SER A 67 9.49 -27.28 -39.44
CA SER A 67 9.98 -25.94 -39.79
C SER A 67 8.98 -25.14 -40.62
N ASN A 68 8.04 -25.81 -41.29
CA ASN A 68 6.96 -25.21 -42.08
C ASN A 68 5.67 -24.98 -41.26
N ASP A 69 5.63 -25.39 -39.99
CA ASP A 69 4.48 -25.14 -39.09
C ASP A 69 4.49 -23.70 -38.59
N GLN A 70 4.12 -22.77 -39.48
CA GLN A 70 4.15 -21.34 -39.24
C GLN A 70 3.40 -20.94 -37.96
N VAL A 71 2.25 -21.54 -37.70
CA VAL A 71 1.37 -21.16 -36.58
C VAL A 71 2.04 -21.48 -35.25
N ASN A 72 2.48 -22.72 -35.06
CA ASN A 72 3.08 -23.13 -33.79
C ASN A 72 4.47 -22.52 -33.57
N GLN A 73 5.27 -22.37 -34.64
CA GLN A 73 6.55 -21.65 -34.58
C GLN A 73 6.34 -20.17 -34.16
N SER A 74 5.25 -19.55 -34.62
CA SER A 74 4.90 -18.17 -34.23
C SER A 74 4.48 -18.09 -32.76
N TYR A 75 3.70 -19.05 -32.25
CA TYR A 75 3.32 -19.07 -30.83
C TYR A 75 4.52 -19.24 -29.90
N VAL A 76 5.48 -20.09 -30.27
CA VAL A 76 6.72 -20.27 -29.50
C VAL A 76 7.54 -18.97 -29.46
N LEU A 77 7.67 -18.28 -30.61
CA LEU A 77 8.36 -16.98 -30.65
C LEU A 77 7.61 -15.90 -29.87
N LEU A 78 6.29 -15.84 -29.95
CA LEU A 78 5.47 -14.91 -29.17
C LEU A 78 5.65 -15.14 -27.67
N TRP A 79 5.64 -16.40 -27.23
CA TRP A 79 5.93 -16.73 -25.83
C TRP A 79 7.31 -16.22 -25.41
N LYS A 80 8.36 -16.59 -26.16
CA LYS A 80 9.73 -16.18 -25.86
C LYS A 80 9.89 -14.66 -25.78
N ILE A 81 9.41 -13.94 -26.79
CA ILE A 81 9.49 -12.47 -26.85
C ILE A 81 8.76 -11.82 -25.68
N ASN A 82 7.50 -12.18 -25.44
CA ASN A 82 6.68 -11.51 -24.44
C ASN A 82 7.05 -11.90 -23.01
N ALA A 83 7.52 -13.14 -22.78
CA ALA A 83 8.05 -13.56 -21.49
C ALA A 83 9.30 -12.76 -21.11
N GLU A 84 10.25 -12.62 -22.04
CA GLU A 84 11.47 -11.85 -21.80
C GLU A 84 11.20 -10.36 -21.64
N GLU A 85 10.36 -9.75 -22.49
CA GLU A 85 9.99 -8.34 -22.32
C GLU A 85 9.24 -8.08 -21.01
N GLY A 86 8.32 -8.96 -20.66
CA GLY A 86 7.52 -8.86 -19.44
C GLY A 86 8.39 -8.97 -18.19
N MET A 87 9.31 -9.93 -18.15
CA MET A 87 10.26 -10.08 -17.06
C MET A 87 11.28 -8.93 -17.02
N GLN A 88 11.80 -8.47 -18.16
CA GLN A 88 12.70 -7.31 -18.22
C GLN A 88 12.06 -6.06 -17.61
N ARG A 89 10.81 -5.77 -17.98
CA ARG A 89 10.04 -4.63 -17.43
C ARG A 89 9.75 -4.77 -15.93
N SER A 90 9.69 -6.01 -15.43
CA SER A 90 9.40 -6.30 -14.03
C SER A 90 10.67 -6.25 -13.18
N ALA A 91 11.77 -6.86 -13.62
CA ALA A 91 13.01 -6.96 -12.85
C ALA A 91 13.87 -5.68 -12.90
N TYR A 92 13.75 -4.84 -13.93
CA TYR A 92 14.57 -3.64 -14.09
C TYR A 92 13.85 -2.36 -13.64
N GLN A 93 13.14 -2.43 -12.51
CA GLN A 93 12.51 -1.30 -11.83
C GLN A 93 13.52 -0.50 -11.01
N VAL A 94 13.29 0.81 -10.84
CA VAL A 94 14.18 1.70 -10.06
C VAL A 94 14.29 1.23 -8.60
N SER A 95 13.14 0.95 -7.97
CA SER A 95 13.09 0.37 -6.62
C SER A 95 13.41 -1.13 -6.64
N PRO A 96 14.36 -1.61 -5.82
CA PRO A 96 14.64 -3.04 -5.68
C PRO A 96 13.41 -3.84 -5.22
N MET A 97 12.61 -3.30 -4.30
CA MET A 97 11.41 -3.98 -3.82
C MET A 97 10.33 -4.04 -4.90
N ALA A 98 10.17 -2.96 -5.69
CA ALA A 98 9.26 -2.98 -6.84
C ALA A 98 9.67 -4.06 -7.85
N ALA A 99 10.99 -4.17 -8.12
CA ALA A 99 11.53 -5.18 -9.01
C ALA A 99 11.21 -6.61 -8.55
N LEU A 100 11.40 -6.88 -7.26
CA LEU A 100 11.09 -8.19 -6.66
C LEU A 100 9.60 -8.50 -6.77
N ILE A 101 8.73 -7.60 -6.30
CA ILE A 101 7.27 -7.84 -6.25
C ILE A 101 6.69 -7.99 -7.66
N ASP A 102 7.03 -7.12 -8.59
CA ASP A 102 6.49 -7.19 -9.95
C ASP A 102 6.98 -8.44 -10.68
N SER A 103 8.25 -8.85 -10.49
CA SER A 103 8.77 -10.08 -11.08
C SER A 103 8.07 -11.31 -10.48
N TRP A 104 7.80 -11.29 -9.17
CA TRP A 104 7.14 -12.38 -8.47
C TRP A 104 5.70 -12.57 -8.96
N VAL A 105 4.96 -11.47 -9.09
CA VAL A 105 3.61 -11.46 -9.70
C VAL A 105 3.66 -11.95 -11.13
N PHE A 106 4.58 -11.44 -11.96
CA PHE A 106 4.69 -11.83 -13.36
C PHE A 106 4.87 -13.35 -13.51
N THR A 107 5.76 -13.95 -12.72
CA THR A 107 6.00 -15.40 -12.78
C THR A 107 4.78 -16.20 -12.32
N TYR A 108 4.04 -15.75 -11.30
CA TYR A 108 2.79 -16.38 -10.88
C TYR A 108 1.72 -16.30 -11.97
N GLN A 109 1.54 -15.14 -12.60
CA GLN A 109 0.58 -14.97 -13.70
C GLN A 109 0.92 -15.86 -14.89
N MET A 110 2.21 -15.99 -15.23
CA MET A 110 2.67 -16.85 -16.31
C MET A 110 2.42 -18.35 -16.00
N GLU A 111 2.70 -18.79 -14.78
CA GLU A 111 2.43 -20.16 -14.35
C GLU A 111 0.92 -20.49 -14.36
N GLN A 112 0.10 -19.57 -13.85
CA GLN A 112 -1.37 -19.69 -13.89
C GLN A 112 -1.89 -19.76 -15.33
N PHE A 113 -1.30 -19.00 -16.26
CA PHE A 113 -1.65 -19.07 -17.67
C PHE A 113 -1.38 -20.46 -18.26
N PHE A 114 -0.18 -21.02 -18.05
CA PHE A 114 0.17 -22.35 -18.56
C PHE A 114 -0.56 -23.51 -17.86
N GLN A 115 -1.15 -23.28 -16.69
CA GLN A 115 -2.07 -24.22 -16.04
C GLN A 115 -3.53 -24.04 -16.47
N SER A 116 -3.88 -22.90 -17.06
CA SER A 116 -5.22 -22.68 -17.60
C SER A 116 -5.44 -23.50 -18.87
N GLN A 117 -6.70 -23.80 -19.20
CA GLN A 117 -7.05 -24.52 -20.43
C GLN A 117 -6.47 -23.87 -21.70
N ALA A 118 -6.37 -22.53 -21.72
CA ALA A 118 -5.85 -21.76 -22.85
C ALA A 118 -4.34 -21.94 -23.02
N GLY A 119 -3.58 -22.02 -21.93
CA GLY A 119 -2.13 -22.22 -21.98
C GLY A 119 -1.70 -23.70 -22.03
N ASP A 120 -2.44 -24.59 -21.38
CA ASP A 120 -2.14 -26.03 -21.32
C ASP A 120 -2.21 -26.69 -22.70
N SER A 121 -3.17 -26.27 -23.53
CA SER A 121 -3.34 -26.78 -24.89
C SER A 121 -2.52 -26.02 -25.95
N LEU A 122 -1.73 -25.01 -25.54
CA LEU A 122 -1.02 -24.13 -26.46
C LEU A 122 0.16 -24.79 -27.16
N PHE A 123 0.85 -25.70 -26.48
CA PHE A 123 1.99 -26.42 -27.02
C PHE A 123 1.82 -27.94 -26.94
N LYS A 124 2.43 -28.69 -27.87
CA LYS A 124 2.41 -30.16 -27.89
C LYS A 124 3.04 -30.82 -26.67
N THR A 125 3.92 -30.11 -25.98
CA THR A 125 4.70 -30.63 -24.86
C THR A 125 4.43 -29.84 -23.60
N GLU A 126 4.66 -30.48 -22.46
CA GLU A 126 4.51 -29.86 -21.13
C GLU A 126 5.72 -28.99 -20.74
N HIS A 127 6.66 -28.71 -21.66
CA HIS A 127 7.89 -27.96 -21.36
C HIS A 127 7.59 -26.56 -20.80
N ALA A 128 6.66 -25.82 -21.40
CA ALA A 128 6.30 -24.48 -20.93
C ALA A 128 5.62 -24.52 -19.55
N GLN A 129 4.75 -25.50 -19.31
CA GLN A 129 4.10 -25.70 -18.01
C GLN A 129 5.12 -26.04 -16.92
N ASN A 130 5.97 -27.05 -17.17
CA ASN A 130 7.01 -27.47 -16.23
C ASN A 130 8.00 -26.34 -15.93
N LEU A 131 8.42 -25.60 -16.95
CA LEU A 131 9.29 -24.44 -16.76
C LEU A 131 8.60 -23.35 -15.94
N SER A 132 7.33 -23.03 -16.22
CA SER A 132 6.61 -21.98 -15.49
C SER A 132 6.51 -22.30 -13.99
N ILE A 133 6.29 -23.57 -13.63
CA ILE A 133 6.30 -24.06 -12.24
C ILE A 133 7.70 -23.92 -11.64
N GLN A 134 8.75 -24.31 -12.37
CA GLN A 134 10.13 -24.17 -11.93
C GLN A 134 10.48 -22.71 -11.63
N LEU A 135 10.16 -21.79 -12.55
CA LEU A 135 10.44 -20.36 -12.41
C LEU A 135 9.67 -19.78 -11.22
N LYS A 136 8.41 -20.17 -11.03
CA LYS A 136 7.57 -19.76 -9.90
C LYS A 136 8.17 -20.21 -8.57
N ASN A 137 8.61 -21.46 -8.48
CA ASN A 137 9.25 -21.98 -7.26
C ASN A 137 10.58 -21.30 -6.98
N SER A 138 11.39 -21.04 -8.01
CA SER A 138 12.66 -20.33 -7.87
C SER A 138 12.49 -18.90 -7.35
N ILE A 139 11.47 -18.15 -7.83
CA ILE A 139 11.22 -16.79 -7.32
C ILE A 139 10.62 -16.80 -5.91
N ASP A 140 9.83 -17.82 -5.55
CA ASP A 140 9.36 -17.99 -4.17
C ASP A 140 10.54 -18.17 -3.19
N GLU A 141 11.51 -19.01 -3.54
CA GLU A 141 12.70 -19.24 -2.72
C GLU A 141 13.61 -18.00 -2.67
N LEU A 142 13.76 -17.28 -3.80
CA LEU A 142 14.43 -15.97 -3.82
C LEU A 142 13.74 -14.99 -2.86
N ALA A 143 12.43 -14.80 -2.98
CA ALA A 143 11.67 -13.87 -2.16
C ALA A 143 11.75 -14.24 -0.67
N LYS A 144 11.71 -15.53 -0.33
CA LYS A 144 11.89 -16.04 1.05
C LYS A 144 13.31 -15.83 1.59
N SER A 145 14.31 -15.82 0.71
CA SER A 145 15.68 -15.50 1.10
C SER A 145 15.84 -14.01 1.44
N LEU A 146 15.10 -13.13 0.74
CA LEU A 146 15.16 -11.68 0.85
C LEU A 146 14.23 -11.09 1.93
N LEU A 147 13.01 -11.62 2.05
CA LEU A 147 11.98 -11.19 3.00
C LEU A 147 11.92 -12.15 4.19
N LYS A 148 11.76 -11.63 5.41
CA LYS A 148 11.74 -12.45 6.65
C LYS A 148 10.39 -12.40 7.34
N GLY A 149 10.04 -13.50 8.01
CA GLY A 149 8.89 -13.59 8.91
C GLY A 149 7.56 -13.21 8.24
N ASP A 150 6.88 -12.22 8.83
CA ASP A 150 5.57 -11.74 8.35
C ASP A 150 5.65 -11.03 7.00
N ALA A 151 6.73 -10.32 6.70
CA ALA A 151 6.88 -9.60 5.44
C ALA A 151 6.83 -10.53 4.23
N TYR A 152 7.46 -11.72 4.34
CA TYR A 152 7.36 -12.75 3.30
C TYR A 152 5.94 -13.30 3.18
N ARG A 153 5.30 -13.65 4.31
CA ARG A 153 3.93 -14.22 4.31
C ARG A 153 2.91 -13.26 3.73
N GLN A 154 2.95 -11.99 4.11
CA GLN A 154 2.05 -10.96 3.61
C GLN A 154 2.28 -10.71 2.12
N SER A 155 3.54 -10.63 1.69
CA SER A 155 3.88 -10.46 0.28
C SER A 155 3.47 -11.66 -0.56
N GLN A 156 3.69 -12.89 -0.09
CA GLN A 156 3.27 -14.10 -0.79
C GLN A 156 1.75 -14.19 -0.94
N ALA A 157 1.02 -13.88 0.14
CA ALA A 157 -0.45 -13.82 0.11
C ALA A 157 -0.95 -12.78 -0.90
N PHE A 158 -0.34 -11.59 -0.89
CA PHE A 158 -0.62 -10.55 -1.88
C PHE A 158 -0.34 -11.02 -3.31
N VAL A 159 0.85 -11.58 -3.57
CA VAL A 159 1.25 -12.02 -4.92
C VAL A 159 0.28 -13.08 -5.45
N THR A 160 -0.10 -14.02 -4.60
CA THR A 160 -1.08 -15.06 -4.95
C THR A 160 -2.42 -14.45 -5.32
N GLN A 161 -2.96 -13.58 -4.46
CA GLN A 161 -4.27 -12.96 -4.68
C GLN A 161 -4.28 -12.00 -5.88
N PHE A 162 -3.23 -11.20 -6.04
CA PHE A 162 -3.10 -10.23 -7.12
C PHE A 162 -2.99 -10.95 -8.48
N SER A 163 -2.20 -12.01 -8.56
CA SER A 163 -2.05 -12.78 -9.80
C SER A 163 -3.36 -13.43 -10.22
N GLN A 164 -4.13 -13.98 -9.27
CA GLN A 164 -5.46 -14.53 -9.53
C GLN A 164 -6.48 -13.47 -9.97
N ALA A 165 -6.39 -12.25 -9.45
CA ALA A 165 -7.27 -11.14 -9.82
C ALA A 165 -6.91 -10.54 -11.19
N HIS A 166 -5.66 -10.70 -11.63
CA HIS A 166 -5.14 -10.16 -12.87
C HIS A 166 -4.47 -11.27 -13.72
N PRO A 167 -5.21 -12.32 -14.14
CA PRO A 167 -4.59 -13.42 -14.87
C PRO A 167 -4.14 -12.98 -16.27
N PHE A 168 -3.08 -13.59 -16.79
CA PHE A 168 -2.81 -13.49 -18.23
C PHE A 168 -3.81 -14.34 -19.01
N THR A 169 -4.33 -13.77 -20.08
CA THR A 169 -5.34 -14.40 -20.94
C THR A 169 -4.77 -14.92 -22.25
N ASP A 170 -3.59 -14.43 -22.64
CA ASP A 170 -2.92 -14.77 -23.89
C ASP A 170 -1.40 -14.54 -23.76
N LEU A 171 -0.68 -14.90 -24.83
CA LEU A 171 0.78 -14.78 -24.93
C LEU A 171 1.31 -13.35 -24.91
N THR A 172 0.48 -12.30 -24.94
CA THR A 172 0.96 -10.92 -24.87
C THR A 172 1.38 -10.51 -23.47
N PHE A 173 0.98 -11.28 -22.44
CA PHE A 173 1.31 -11.08 -21.03
C PHE A 173 1.19 -9.61 -20.58
N PRO A 174 -0.03 -9.04 -20.64
CA PRO A 174 -0.24 -7.62 -20.36
C PRO A 174 0.12 -7.31 -18.89
N ARG A 175 1.21 -6.58 -18.69
CA ARG A 175 1.68 -6.23 -17.34
C ARG A 175 0.72 -5.26 -16.65
N THR A 176 0.27 -5.66 -15.46
CA THR A 176 -0.38 -4.77 -14.49
C THR A 176 0.61 -4.48 -13.36
N PRO A 177 1.04 -3.22 -13.14
CA PRO A 177 1.99 -2.90 -12.07
C PRO A 177 1.43 -3.29 -10.69
N ALA A 178 2.12 -4.17 -9.97
CA ALA A 178 1.64 -4.73 -8.70
C ALA A 178 2.19 -3.99 -7.48
N TYR A 179 3.38 -3.40 -7.58
CA TYR A 179 4.05 -2.77 -6.44
C TYR A 179 3.20 -1.73 -5.70
N ARG A 180 2.46 -0.87 -6.41
CA ARG A 180 1.60 0.13 -5.76
C ARG A 180 0.46 -0.51 -4.97
N ALA A 181 -0.16 -1.56 -5.52
CA ALA A 181 -1.20 -2.30 -4.82
C ALA A 181 -0.63 -3.07 -3.62
N TRP A 182 0.62 -3.56 -3.73
CA TRP A 182 1.34 -4.18 -2.63
C TRP A 182 1.60 -3.20 -1.48
N LEU A 183 1.99 -1.95 -1.77
CA LEU A 183 2.16 -0.92 -0.75
C LEU A 183 0.87 -0.69 0.04
N VAL A 184 -0.25 -0.51 -0.66
CA VAL A 184 -1.58 -0.36 -0.05
C VAL A 184 -1.95 -1.57 0.80
N ALA A 185 -1.73 -2.79 0.29
CA ALA A 185 -2.03 -4.03 1.01
C ALA A 185 -1.22 -4.22 2.30
N ASN A 186 0.00 -3.65 2.36
CA ASN A 186 0.87 -3.71 3.52
C ASN A 186 0.78 -2.47 4.42
N ASN A 187 -0.15 -1.55 4.15
CA ASN A 187 -0.29 -0.26 4.86
C ASN A 187 1.01 0.57 4.86
N ILE A 188 1.76 0.51 3.75
CA ILE A 188 2.97 1.31 3.55
C ILE A 188 2.54 2.60 2.83
N ASP A 189 2.81 3.75 3.43
CA ASP A 189 2.51 5.04 2.82
C ASP A 189 3.39 5.23 1.57
N ALA A 190 2.76 5.56 0.44
CA ALA A 190 3.46 5.78 -0.81
C ALA A 190 4.39 7.00 -0.73
N ASP A 191 4.07 7.98 0.13
CA ASP A 191 4.87 9.18 0.34
C ASP A 191 6.13 8.90 1.18
N GLU A 192 6.15 7.80 1.94
CA GLU A 192 7.33 7.31 2.68
C GLU A 192 8.25 6.42 1.82
N VAL A 193 7.79 5.96 0.65
CA VAL A 193 8.60 5.18 -0.28
C VAL A 193 9.53 6.12 -1.03
N VAL A 194 10.67 6.42 -0.42
CA VAL A 194 11.80 7.02 -1.12
C VAL A 194 12.12 6.13 -2.33
N THR A 195 12.14 6.69 -3.54
CA THR A 195 12.75 6.00 -4.69
C THR A 195 14.23 5.88 -4.40
N THR A 196 14.63 4.77 -3.78
CA THR A 196 16.00 4.53 -3.35
C THR A 196 16.88 4.30 -4.57
N LEU A 197 17.29 5.41 -5.19
CA LEU A 197 18.31 5.41 -6.26
C LEU A 197 19.66 4.94 -5.70
N GLY A 198 19.84 5.05 -4.38
CA GLY A 198 21.14 4.91 -3.72
C GLY A 198 21.96 6.17 -3.92
N SER A 199 23.19 6.16 -3.40
CA SER A 199 24.16 7.23 -3.62
C SER A 199 24.42 7.45 -5.12
N MET A 200 24.89 8.63 -5.54
CA MET A 200 25.19 8.92 -6.94
C MET A 200 26.03 7.82 -7.66
N PRO A 201 27.11 7.29 -7.06
CA PRO A 201 27.86 6.18 -7.65
C PRO A 201 27.04 4.90 -7.81
N GLU A 202 26.20 4.56 -6.82
CA GLU A 202 25.31 3.39 -6.90
C GLU A 202 24.23 3.58 -7.96
N ALA A 203 23.68 4.77 -8.10
CA ALA A 203 22.69 5.10 -9.13
C ALA A 203 23.31 5.07 -10.54
N LEU A 204 24.53 5.59 -10.72
CA LEU A 204 25.24 5.54 -11.99
C LEU A 204 25.64 4.11 -12.36
N GLY A 205 26.15 3.33 -11.41
CA GLY A 205 26.42 1.91 -11.60
C GLY A 205 25.15 1.15 -11.99
N ASP A 206 24.04 1.45 -11.31
CA ASP A 206 22.74 0.85 -11.59
C ASP A 206 22.22 1.13 -13.01
N ILE A 207 22.37 2.38 -13.46
CA ILE A 207 21.99 2.77 -14.83
C ILE A 207 22.89 2.06 -15.84
N SER A 208 24.21 2.05 -15.61
CA SER A 208 25.17 1.37 -16.48
C SER A 208 24.85 -0.12 -16.62
N ASP A 209 24.58 -0.81 -15.51
CA ASP A 209 24.20 -2.22 -15.51
C ASP A 209 22.91 -2.46 -16.31
N ARG A 210 21.87 -1.64 -16.08
CA ARG A 210 20.61 -1.76 -16.83
C ARG A 210 20.80 -1.52 -18.32
N VAL A 211 21.60 -0.53 -18.72
CA VAL A 211 21.86 -0.23 -20.13
C VAL A 211 22.58 -1.41 -20.78
N SER A 212 23.59 -1.98 -20.11
CA SER A 212 24.29 -3.16 -20.58
C SER A 212 23.34 -4.35 -20.78
N LEU A 213 22.55 -4.68 -19.73
CA LEU A 213 21.59 -5.78 -19.76
C LEU A 213 20.47 -5.55 -20.78
N ALA A 214 19.93 -4.34 -20.86
CA ALA A 214 18.90 -4.00 -21.82
C ALA A 214 19.42 -4.05 -23.26
N SER A 215 20.68 -3.69 -23.50
CA SER A 215 21.28 -3.74 -24.84
C SER A 215 21.39 -5.18 -25.33
N ASP A 216 21.93 -6.09 -24.52
CA ASP A 216 22.03 -7.52 -24.84
C ASP A 216 20.66 -8.11 -25.22
N GLN A 217 19.65 -7.86 -24.39
CA GLN A 217 18.29 -8.34 -24.62
C GLN A 217 17.62 -7.71 -25.84
N THR A 218 17.84 -6.41 -26.07
CA THR A 218 17.24 -5.67 -27.18
C THR A 218 17.62 -6.25 -28.54
N PHE A 219 18.87 -6.67 -28.73
CA PHE A 219 19.30 -7.29 -29.99
C PHE A 219 18.65 -8.67 -30.21
N LYS A 220 18.58 -9.51 -29.18
CA LYS A 220 17.89 -10.81 -29.25
C LYS A 220 16.41 -10.65 -29.58
N LEU A 221 15.71 -9.76 -28.87
CA LEU A 221 14.30 -9.46 -29.09
C LEU A 221 14.04 -8.95 -30.51
N MET A 222 14.90 -8.07 -31.05
CA MET A 222 14.79 -7.61 -32.43
C MET A 222 14.96 -8.77 -33.43
N SER A 223 15.95 -9.63 -33.24
CA SER A 223 16.18 -10.82 -34.06
C SER A 223 14.95 -11.74 -34.10
N TRP A 224 14.36 -12.02 -32.93
CA TRP A 224 13.16 -12.87 -32.86
C TRP A 224 11.90 -12.20 -33.43
N LYS A 225 11.71 -10.89 -33.22
CA LYS A 225 10.61 -10.14 -33.85
C LYS A 225 10.76 -10.12 -35.37
N ALA A 226 11.97 -9.99 -35.89
CA ALA A 226 12.24 -10.11 -37.32
C ALA A 226 11.93 -11.52 -37.83
N LYS A 227 12.32 -12.58 -37.10
CA LYS A 227 11.95 -13.97 -37.43
C LYS A 227 10.44 -14.20 -37.42
N LEU A 228 9.73 -13.65 -36.43
CA LEU A 228 8.27 -13.72 -36.33
C LEU A 228 7.59 -13.02 -37.51
N LEU A 229 8.09 -11.84 -37.90
CA LEU A 229 7.61 -11.13 -39.08
C LEU A 229 7.89 -11.91 -40.37
N ALA A 230 9.08 -12.49 -40.51
CA ALA A 230 9.45 -13.30 -41.67
C ALA A 230 8.56 -14.54 -41.79
N LEU A 231 8.29 -15.24 -40.69
CA LEU A 231 7.37 -16.38 -40.68
C LEU A 231 5.95 -15.99 -41.11
N ASN A 232 5.50 -14.78 -40.77
CA ASN A 232 4.14 -14.32 -41.04
C ASN A 232 4.00 -13.37 -42.25
N SER A 233 5.06 -13.23 -43.04
CA SER A 233 5.06 -12.42 -44.26
C SER A 233 5.47 -13.29 -45.46
N ASN A 234 4.97 -12.98 -46.66
CA ASN A 234 5.43 -13.62 -47.89
C ASN A 234 6.84 -13.16 -48.32
N ALA A 235 7.64 -12.55 -47.43
CA ALA A 235 8.97 -12.02 -47.74
C ALA A 235 10.04 -13.13 -47.73
N SER A 236 10.98 -13.10 -48.68
CA SER A 236 11.97 -14.17 -48.89
C SER A 236 12.98 -14.29 -47.75
N VAL A 237 13.08 -15.50 -47.18
CA VAL A 237 14.00 -15.94 -46.10
C VAL A 237 15.48 -15.60 -46.39
N GLU A 238 15.87 -15.48 -47.66
CA GLU A 238 17.24 -15.20 -48.12
C GLU A 238 17.77 -13.82 -47.67
N GLU A 239 16.94 -12.77 -47.72
CA GLU A 239 17.34 -11.38 -47.46
C GLU A 239 17.44 -11.08 -45.95
N LEU A 240 16.66 -11.82 -45.15
CA LEU A 240 16.68 -11.74 -43.70
C LEU A 240 17.92 -12.42 -43.09
N THR A 241 18.39 -13.52 -43.69
CA THR A 241 19.54 -14.30 -43.16
C THR A 241 20.85 -13.50 -43.23
N ILE A 242 21.03 -12.70 -44.29
CA ILE A 242 22.17 -11.80 -44.46
C ILE A 242 22.12 -10.63 -43.45
N THR A 243 20.92 -10.11 -43.21
CA THR A 243 20.69 -9.03 -42.24
C THR A 243 20.92 -9.53 -40.81
N LEU A 244 20.50 -10.74 -40.47
CA LEU A 244 20.71 -11.34 -39.15
C LEU A 244 22.18 -11.72 -38.89
N ASP A 245 22.91 -12.22 -39.90
CA ASP A 245 24.33 -12.57 -39.75
C ASP A 245 25.22 -11.32 -39.59
N SER A 246 24.92 -10.25 -40.32
CA SER A 246 25.60 -8.96 -40.14
C SER A 246 25.31 -8.31 -38.79
N LEU A 247 24.09 -8.48 -38.25
CA LEU A 247 23.72 -8.02 -36.91
C LEU A 247 24.39 -8.82 -35.80
N ARG A 248 24.51 -10.15 -35.93
CA ARG A 248 25.21 -11.01 -34.96
C ARG A 248 26.71 -10.64 -34.88
N LYS A 249 27.34 -10.42 -36.04
CA LYS A 249 28.74 -9.94 -36.10
C LYS A 249 28.91 -8.54 -35.48
N SER A 250 27.91 -7.67 -35.62
CA SER A 250 27.90 -6.37 -34.95
C SER A 250 27.73 -6.50 -33.43
N SER A 251 26.95 -7.47 -32.96
CA SER A 251 26.78 -7.78 -31.53
C SER A 251 28.08 -8.27 -30.92
N ASP A 252 28.76 -9.23 -31.56
CA ASP A 252 30.06 -9.72 -31.10
C ASP A 252 31.11 -8.60 -31.10
N ALA A 253 31.08 -7.71 -32.10
CA ALA A 253 31.96 -6.55 -32.17
C ALA A 253 31.65 -5.51 -31.07
N PHE A 254 30.37 -5.29 -30.75
CA PHE A 254 29.94 -4.35 -29.71
C PHE A 254 30.21 -4.89 -28.29
N GLN A 255 29.94 -6.17 -28.05
CA GLN A 255 30.28 -6.88 -26.82
C GLN A 255 31.79 -6.83 -26.57
N ASN A 256 32.59 -7.16 -27.59
CA ASN A 256 34.05 -7.11 -27.53
C ASN A 256 34.56 -5.67 -27.32
N PHE A 257 33.93 -4.68 -27.95
CA PHE A 257 34.23 -3.27 -27.73
C PHE A 257 33.96 -2.84 -26.28
N ILE A 258 32.85 -3.24 -25.69
CA ILE A 258 32.51 -2.95 -24.28
C ILE A 258 33.46 -3.66 -23.32
N GLU A 259 33.74 -4.95 -23.55
CA GLU A 259 34.60 -5.76 -22.67
C GLU A 259 36.07 -5.28 -22.70
N ASN A 260 36.57 -4.86 -23.87
CA ASN A 260 37.98 -4.51 -24.05
C ASN A 260 38.28 -3.01 -24.02
N ASN A 261 37.26 -2.15 -23.90
CA ASN A 261 37.44 -0.70 -23.75
C ASN A 261 36.73 -0.17 -22.49
N PRO A 262 37.20 -0.55 -21.28
CA PRO A 262 36.58 -0.15 -20.01
C PRO A 262 36.59 1.37 -19.79
N ASP A 263 37.57 2.08 -20.37
CA ASP A 263 37.62 3.54 -20.33
C ASP A 263 36.53 4.19 -21.20
N TYR A 264 35.96 3.48 -22.18
CA TYR A 264 34.89 4.02 -23.02
C TYR A 264 33.57 4.07 -22.26
N MET A 265 33.24 3.05 -21.45
CA MET A 265 32.06 3.10 -20.56
C MET A 265 32.23 4.17 -19.48
N ARG A 266 33.46 4.39 -19.00
CA ARG A 266 33.77 5.47 -18.05
C ARG A 266 33.60 6.86 -18.66
N ASN A 267 34.14 7.08 -19.86
CA ASN A 267 33.99 8.34 -20.59
C ASN A 267 32.57 8.57 -21.11
N LEU A 268 31.86 7.51 -21.53
CA LEU A 268 30.46 7.57 -21.97
C LEU A 268 29.54 7.87 -20.78
N ALA A 269 29.83 7.38 -19.58
CA ALA A 269 29.13 7.75 -18.36
C ALA A 269 29.42 9.20 -17.94
N GLU A 270 30.67 9.66 -18.05
CA GLU A 270 31.06 11.06 -17.77
C GLU A 270 30.41 12.02 -18.77
N GLN A 271 30.42 11.69 -20.06
CA GLN A 271 29.78 12.49 -21.12
C GLN A 271 28.26 12.40 -21.08
N MET A 272 27.66 11.24 -20.81
CA MET A 272 26.21 11.16 -20.58
C MET A 272 25.81 11.93 -19.34
N ALA A 273 26.58 11.93 -18.26
CA ALA A 273 26.26 12.75 -17.08
C ALA A 273 26.25 14.24 -17.44
N ILE A 274 27.19 14.70 -18.27
CA ILE A 274 27.27 16.09 -18.74
C ILE A 274 26.12 16.43 -19.71
N GLU A 275 25.80 15.54 -20.65
CA GLU A 275 24.77 15.75 -21.68
C GLU A 275 23.33 15.51 -21.17
N LEU A 276 23.15 14.66 -20.16
CA LEU A 276 21.86 14.42 -19.51
C LEU A 276 21.56 15.44 -18.41
N GLN A 277 22.56 16.15 -17.88
CA GLN A 277 22.35 17.22 -16.89
C GLN A 277 21.30 18.25 -17.32
N PRO A 278 21.31 18.81 -18.55
CA PRO A 278 20.26 19.73 -18.98
C PRO A 278 18.89 19.05 -19.15
N LEU A 279 18.85 17.75 -19.48
CA LEU A 279 17.61 16.99 -19.64
C LEU A 279 17.00 16.63 -18.28
N VAL A 280 17.83 16.31 -17.29
CA VAL A 280 17.43 16.14 -15.89
C VAL A 280 16.95 17.48 -15.32
N ASN A 281 17.66 18.57 -15.58
CA ASN A 281 17.21 19.90 -15.14
C ASN A 281 15.89 20.32 -15.83
N ASP A 282 15.68 19.98 -17.11
CA ASP A 282 14.41 20.23 -17.83
C ASP A 282 13.28 19.33 -17.31
N ILE A 283 13.59 18.07 -16.96
CA ILE A 283 12.65 17.16 -16.30
C ILE A 283 12.32 17.66 -14.90
N ASP A 284 13.28 18.10 -14.09
CA ASP A 284 13.04 18.65 -12.75
C ASP A 284 12.18 19.90 -12.85
N THR A 285 12.49 20.81 -13.80
CA THR A 285 11.69 22.02 -14.02
C THR A 285 10.27 21.68 -14.46
N LYS A 286 10.09 20.77 -15.42
CA LYS A 286 8.75 20.35 -15.89
C LYS A 286 8.00 19.50 -14.87
N THR A 287 8.71 18.74 -14.06
CA THR A 287 8.15 17.91 -12.98
C THR A 287 7.72 18.80 -11.83
N ASP A 288 8.50 19.81 -11.46
CA ASP A 288 8.10 20.84 -10.49
C ASP A 288 6.88 21.63 -10.99
N GLU A 289 6.86 22.02 -12.27
CA GLU A 289 5.69 22.67 -12.88
C GLU A 289 4.44 21.77 -12.86
N LYS A 290 4.60 20.47 -13.15
CA LYS A 290 3.49 19.51 -13.15
C LYS A 290 3.06 19.11 -11.74
N LEU A 291 3.98 19.00 -10.79
CA LEU A 291 3.69 18.73 -9.38
C LEU A 291 3.05 19.96 -8.73
N ALA A 292 3.49 21.17 -9.05
CA ALA A 292 2.81 22.40 -8.64
C ALA A 292 1.39 22.47 -9.24
N GLN A 293 1.22 22.13 -10.52
CA GLN A 293 -0.09 22.07 -11.16
C GLN A 293 -1.01 21.01 -10.51
N LEU A 294 -0.49 19.83 -10.18
CA LEU A 294 -1.22 18.76 -9.49
C LEU A 294 -1.53 19.13 -8.03
N SER A 295 -0.63 19.81 -7.33
CA SER A 295 -0.86 20.30 -5.97
C SER A 295 -1.98 21.33 -5.94
N VAL A 296 -2.01 22.25 -6.91
CA VAL A 296 -3.11 23.20 -7.10
C VAL A 296 -4.42 22.49 -7.44
N GLN A 297 -4.40 21.47 -8.32
CA GLN A 297 -5.60 20.69 -8.63
C GLN A 297 -6.10 19.89 -7.43
N ARG A 298 -5.19 19.32 -6.62
CA ARG A 298 -5.51 18.59 -5.40
C ARG A 298 -6.10 19.51 -4.33
N GLN A 299 -5.52 20.70 -4.13
CA GLN A 299 -6.09 21.70 -3.22
C GLN A 299 -7.48 22.15 -3.67
N ALA A 300 -7.69 22.38 -4.98
CA ALA A 300 -8.99 22.73 -5.51
C ALA A 300 -10.02 21.60 -5.33
N LEU A 301 -9.59 20.34 -5.44
CA LEU A 301 -10.40 19.16 -5.17
C LEU A 301 -10.72 19.02 -3.68
N ASP A 302 -9.74 19.21 -2.79
CA ASP A 302 -9.91 19.16 -1.34
C ASP A 302 -10.87 20.27 -0.87
N ASP A 303 -10.75 21.48 -1.42
CA ASP A 303 -11.68 22.58 -1.16
C ASP A 303 -13.09 22.26 -1.68
N MET A 304 -13.20 21.61 -2.83
CA MET A 304 -14.49 21.14 -3.36
C MET A 304 -15.11 20.08 -2.45
N VAL A 305 -14.34 19.07 -2.04
CA VAL A 305 -14.79 18.02 -1.12
C VAL A 305 -15.13 18.60 0.25
N ALA A 306 -14.40 19.60 0.74
CA ALA A 306 -14.72 20.30 1.99
C ALA A 306 -16.04 21.07 1.87
N ARG A 307 -16.29 21.76 0.75
CA ARG A 307 -17.58 22.40 0.47
C ARG A 307 -18.72 21.39 0.42
N GLU A 308 -18.56 20.31 -0.33
CA GLU A 308 -19.53 19.21 -0.41
C GLU A 308 -19.80 18.59 0.97
N ARG A 309 -18.77 18.40 1.80
CA ARG A 309 -18.93 17.92 3.19
C ARG A 309 -19.73 18.89 4.05
N ILE A 310 -19.47 20.20 3.95
CA ILE A 310 -20.22 21.23 4.70
C ILE A 310 -21.67 21.26 4.22
N GLU A 311 -21.91 21.18 2.92
CA GLU A 311 -23.27 21.12 2.36
C GLU A 311 -24.03 19.86 2.82
N LEU A 312 -23.36 18.70 2.81
CA LEU A 312 -23.91 17.46 3.34
C LEU A 312 -24.19 17.54 4.84
N ILE A 313 -23.28 18.09 5.65
CA ILE A 313 -23.51 18.29 7.10
C ILE A 313 -24.71 19.21 7.32
N ASN A 314 -24.80 20.32 6.59
CA ASN A 314 -25.92 21.26 6.68
C ASN A 314 -27.24 20.63 6.21
N MET A 315 -27.20 19.74 5.21
CA MET A 315 -28.35 18.95 4.79
C MET A 315 -28.80 17.99 5.90
N VAL A 316 -27.88 17.23 6.48
CA VAL A 316 -28.16 16.32 7.60
C VAL A 316 -28.65 17.07 8.84
N GLU A 317 -28.12 18.26 9.14
CA GLU A 317 -28.60 19.07 10.26
C GLU A 317 -30.02 19.61 10.02
N ARG A 318 -30.34 20.00 8.79
CA ARG A 318 -31.71 20.37 8.40
C ARG A 318 -32.66 19.19 8.55
N GLU A 319 -32.28 18.00 8.08
CA GLU A 319 -33.07 16.78 8.28
C GLU A 319 -33.23 16.44 9.76
N ARG A 320 -32.17 16.55 10.57
CA ARG A 320 -32.25 16.32 12.02
C ARG A 320 -33.15 17.32 12.73
N LYS A 321 -33.13 18.60 12.36
CA LYS A 321 -34.04 19.62 12.91
C LYS A 321 -35.48 19.32 12.52
N ALA A 322 -35.73 18.93 11.27
CA ALA A 322 -37.06 18.50 10.83
C ALA A 322 -37.55 17.28 11.61
N LEU A 323 -36.69 16.26 11.79
CA LEU A 323 -37.00 15.08 12.61
C LEU A 323 -37.22 15.43 14.08
N ALA A 324 -36.44 16.35 14.66
CA ALA A 324 -36.61 16.77 16.04
C ALA A 324 -37.96 17.48 16.28
N VAL A 325 -38.42 18.28 15.31
CA VAL A 325 -39.76 18.90 15.37
C VAL A 325 -40.85 17.82 15.32
N ILE A 326 -40.72 16.85 14.41
CA ILE A 326 -41.67 15.72 14.31
C ILE A 326 -41.72 14.93 15.62
N VAL A 327 -40.56 14.58 16.19
CA VAL A 327 -40.47 13.83 17.45
C VAL A 327 -40.99 14.65 18.63
N SER A 328 -40.78 15.98 18.65
CA SER A 328 -41.32 16.84 19.71
C SER A 328 -42.84 16.93 19.67
N ASP A 329 -43.43 17.02 18.47
CA ASP A 329 -44.88 17.00 18.27
C ASP A 329 -45.48 15.66 18.73
N GLU A 330 -44.81 14.54 18.43
CA GLU A 330 -45.21 13.22 18.96
C GLU A 330 -45.08 13.13 20.49
N ARG A 331 -44.03 13.70 21.08
CA ARG A 331 -43.84 13.69 22.54
C ARG A 331 -44.83 14.57 23.27
N GLU A 332 -45.23 15.70 22.69
CA GLU A 332 -46.25 16.58 23.28
C GLU A 332 -47.62 15.88 23.29
N LYS A 333 -47.99 15.21 22.20
CA LYS A 333 -49.16 14.33 22.15
C LYS A 333 -49.09 13.23 23.21
N PHE A 334 -47.94 12.58 23.35
CA PHE A 334 -47.74 11.52 24.36
C PHE A 334 -47.77 12.04 25.82
N ALA A 335 -47.27 13.25 26.07
CA ALA A 335 -47.31 13.88 27.39
C ALA A 335 -48.74 14.25 27.81
N GLN A 336 -49.55 14.74 26.86
CA GLN A 336 -50.98 14.97 27.09
C GLN A 336 -51.69 13.65 27.46
N ASP A 337 -51.41 12.56 26.74
CA ASP A 337 -51.95 11.23 27.08
C ASP A 337 -51.52 10.77 28.49
N LEU A 338 -50.26 11.01 28.87
CA LEU A 338 -49.72 10.68 30.20
C LEU A 338 -50.34 11.51 31.33
N GLU A 339 -50.65 12.78 31.09
CA GLU A 339 -51.25 13.65 32.11
C GLU A 339 -52.68 13.22 32.43
N VAL A 340 -53.45 12.81 31.41
CA VAL A 340 -54.76 12.18 31.58
C VAL A 340 -54.63 10.90 32.42
N ILE A 341 -53.67 10.03 32.10
CA ILE A 341 -53.41 8.80 32.87
C ILE A 341 -52.98 9.09 34.31
N SER A 342 -52.16 10.12 34.54
CA SER A 342 -51.65 10.49 35.86
C SER A 342 -52.75 11.04 36.78
N GLN A 343 -53.68 11.85 36.24
CA GLN A 343 -54.84 12.33 37.00
C GLN A 343 -55.73 11.18 37.46
N ASP A 344 -55.94 10.17 36.61
CA ASP A 344 -56.70 8.98 36.97
C ASP A 344 -56.02 8.17 38.10
N ILE A 345 -54.69 8.12 38.13
CA ILE A 345 -53.95 7.45 39.20
C ILE A 345 -53.98 8.26 40.51
N LEU A 346 -53.87 9.59 40.43
CA LEU A 346 -53.79 10.46 41.61
C LEU A 346 -55.12 10.55 42.35
N THR A 347 -56.23 10.56 41.61
CA THR A 347 -57.58 10.47 42.18
C THR A 347 -57.76 9.16 42.94
N LEU A 348 -57.35 8.03 42.34
CA LEU A 348 -57.39 6.72 42.99
C LEU A 348 -56.53 6.65 44.28
N ALA A 349 -55.35 7.28 44.27
CA ALA A 349 -54.45 7.31 45.41
C ALA A 349 -54.97 8.21 46.55
N MET A 350 -55.55 9.36 46.23
CA MET A 350 -56.13 10.27 47.23
C MET A 350 -57.32 9.64 47.95
N ASP A 351 -58.18 8.92 47.22
CA ASP A 351 -59.26 8.15 47.82
C ASP A 351 -58.72 7.14 48.85
N LYS A 352 -57.62 6.45 48.53
CA LYS A 352 -56.97 5.50 49.45
C LYS A 352 -56.30 6.18 50.65
N LEU A 353 -55.80 7.40 50.48
CA LEU A 353 -55.14 8.16 51.55
C LEU A 353 -56.16 8.70 52.56
N ILE A 354 -57.32 9.18 52.08
CA ILE A 354 -58.44 9.58 52.93
C ILE A 354 -58.91 8.40 53.79
N GLU A 355 -58.95 7.19 53.21
CA GLU A 355 -59.29 5.96 53.93
C GLU A 355 -58.29 5.67 55.07
N LEU A 356 -56.99 5.87 54.81
CA LEU A 356 -55.91 5.68 55.78
C LEU A 356 -55.94 6.69 56.93
N ILE A 357 -56.14 7.99 56.64
CA ILE A 357 -56.22 9.04 57.68
C ILE A 357 -57.39 8.76 58.62
N LYS A 358 -58.54 8.36 58.06
CA LYS A 358 -59.72 8.00 58.84
C LYS A 358 -59.40 6.86 59.82
N SER A 359 -58.61 5.87 59.38
CA SER A 359 -58.12 4.79 60.23
C SER A 359 -57.17 5.28 61.33
N THR A 360 -56.19 6.12 61.00
CA THR A 360 -55.20 6.64 61.96
C THR A 360 -55.81 7.51 63.06
N ILE A 361 -56.77 8.38 62.71
CA ILE A 361 -57.46 9.22 63.70
C ILE A 361 -58.18 8.36 64.74
N VAL A 362 -58.80 7.26 64.30
CA VAL A 362 -59.46 6.31 65.20
C VAL A 362 -58.45 5.70 66.18
N TYR A 363 -57.27 5.30 65.72
CA TYR A 363 -56.21 4.78 66.60
C TYR A 363 -55.63 5.84 67.55
N PHE A 364 -55.51 7.09 67.11
CA PHE A 364 -54.98 8.18 67.92
C PHE A 364 -55.93 8.56 69.07
N VAL A 365 -57.24 8.57 68.81
CA VAL A 365 -58.25 8.77 69.87
C VAL A 365 -58.16 7.65 70.91
N LEU A 366 -58.00 6.40 70.49
CA LEU A 366 -57.77 5.27 71.40
C LEU A 366 -56.49 5.45 72.25
N PHE A 367 -55.43 5.99 71.66
CA PHE A 367 -54.16 6.25 72.36
C PHE A 367 -54.26 7.35 73.43
N ILE A 368 -54.97 8.45 73.15
CA ILE A 368 -55.21 9.53 74.13
C ILE A 368 -56.02 9.00 75.32
N ILE A 369 -57.03 8.18 75.05
CA ILE A 369 -57.81 7.52 76.11
C ILE A 369 -56.88 6.69 77.00
N ALA A 370 -55.95 5.94 76.42
CA ALA A 370 -54.98 5.16 77.20
C ALA A 370 -54.08 6.04 78.08
N ILE A 371 -53.56 7.16 77.56
CA ILE A 371 -52.67 8.07 78.30
C ILE A 371 -53.39 8.79 79.44
N PHE A 372 -54.62 9.23 79.27
CA PHE A 372 -55.33 9.97 80.32
C PHE A 372 -55.84 9.07 81.43
N PHE A 373 -56.28 7.85 81.09
CA PHE A 373 -56.83 6.93 82.09
C PHE A 373 -55.74 6.10 82.79
N ALA A 374 -54.54 5.91 82.21
CA ALA A 374 -53.47 5.13 82.85
C ALA A 374 -52.88 5.75 84.14
N PRO A 375 -52.59 7.06 84.24
CA PRO A 375 -52.05 7.69 85.45
C PRO A 375 -53.07 7.77 86.58
N LEU A 376 -54.36 7.93 86.24
CA LEU A 376 -55.47 7.88 87.20
C LEU A 376 -55.65 6.47 87.78
N GLY A 377 -55.53 5.44 86.94
CA GLY A 377 -55.53 4.05 87.39
C GLY A 377 -54.34 3.71 88.31
N LEU A 378 -53.14 4.18 87.96
CA LEU A 378 -51.93 3.92 88.75
C LEU A 378 -51.88 4.74 90.04
N GLY A 379 -52.25 6.03 90.02
CA GLY A 379 -52.26 6.92 91.19
C GLY A 379 -53.25 6.48 92.27
N TYR A 380 -54.44 5.98 91.88
CA TYR A 380 -55.41 5.39 92.80
C TYR A 380 -54.86 4.14 93.50
N HIS A 381 -54.02 3.36 92.82
CA HIS A 381 -53.46 2.13 93.37
C HIS A 381 -52.32 2.39 94.37
N PHE A 382 -51.48 3.40 94.15
CA PHE A 382 -50.34 3.70 95.04
C PHE A 382 -50.69 4.54 96.27
N GLY A 383 -51.68 5.44 96.19
CA GLY A 383 -52.12 6.27 97.34
C GLY A 383 -52.70 5.46 98.52
N LYS A 384 -53.28 4.28 98.24
CA LYS A 384 -53.92 3.44 99.27
C LYS A 384 -52.92 2.71 100.17
N ARG A 385 -51.63 2.63 99.80
CA ARG A 385 -50.60 1.90 100.58
C ARG A 385 -49.87 2.76 101.60
N SER A 386 -49.82 4.08 101.45
CA SER A 386 -49.04 4.96 102.36
C SER A 386 -49.77 5.30 103.67
N ALA A 387 -51.09 5.18 103.74
CA ALA A 387 -51.88 5.55 104.92
C ALA A 387 -52.01 4.47 106.02
N ARG A 388 -51.32 3.32 105.94
CA ARG A 388 -51.60 2.14 106.79
C ARG A 388 -50.44 1.62 107.65
N GLY A 389 -49.38 2.39 107.88
CA GLY A 389 -48.17 1.94 108.61
C GLY A 389 -47.82 2.61 109.95
N LYS A 390 -48.45 3.73 110.34
CA LYS A 390 -48.30 4.31 111.70
C LYS A 390 -49.39 3.76 112.61
N ALA A 391 -49.25 2.50 113.06
CA ALA A 391 -49.93 1.93 114.23
C ALA A 391 -49.51 0.46 114.46
N SER A 392 -48.42 0.21 115.18
CA SER A 392 -48.28 -0.88 116.18
C SER A 392 -46.86 -0.88 116.75
N GLN A 393 -46.79 -1.16 118.05
CA GLN A 393 -45.66 -1.37 118.97
C GLN A 393 -44.34 -1.89 118.37
#